data_AF-A0A3Q0SNJ0-F1
#
_entry.id   AF-A0A3Q0SNJ0-F1
#
_cell.length_a   1.000
_cell.length_b   1.000
_cell.length_c   1.000
_cell.angle_alpha   90.00
_cell.angle_beta   90.00
_cell.angle_gamma   90.00
#
_symmetry.space_group_name_H-M   'P 1'
#
loop_
_entity.id
_entity.type
_entity.pdbx_description
1 polymer ?
#
loop_
_entity_poly.entity_id
_entity_poly.type
_entity_poly.pdbx_seq_one_letter_code
_entity_poly.pdbx_strand_id
1 'polypeptide(L)'
;MYILCQQRTTMYNSLFITQTALHPVMEEVETQEELLTKRHRKEKKDLQAKIQSMKNAVPKNDKKRRKQLTEEIAKLEADLSQKHEEEFRELKATTDTKVTHYVQMPRVTKAQKRRDKKAAQEKEREIRIAEAEVQNLQGVRHQEGLKLAQKLAQQKLQIKEISSDGHCMYRAIEDQLPELIMSVKELRSRTAEHMRSHADDFLPFLTNPSTGDMYTTDEFEKYCSDVEYTAAWGGQLELRALTQVLHLPIEVIQADSPTIKIGEEYDGEPVTLVYMHHAYGLGEHYNSVERLKDPANTEDS
;
A
#
# COMPACT_ATOMS: atom_id res chain seq x y z
N MET A 1 -43.09 33.15 37.30
CA MET A 1 -42.95 33.31 38.77
C MET A 1 -41.79 32.43 39.20
N TYR A 2 -40.54 32.90 39.14
CA TYR A 2 -39.80 33.65 40.17
C TYR A 2 -39.76 32.98 41.56
N ILE A 3 -38.53 32.76 42.04
CA ILE A 3 -37.97 32.91 43.41
C ILE A 3 -36.85 31.85 43.56
N LEU A 4 -35.58 32.19 43.29
CA LEU A 4 -34.54 32.78 44.18
C LEU A 4 -34.00 31.82 45.25
N CYS A 5 -32.69 31.57 45.25
CA CYS A 5 -31.76 32.08 46.30
C CYS A 5 -30.32 31.58 46.06
N GLN A 6 -29.37 32.51 45.95
CA GLN A 6 -27.92 32.28 45.97
C GLN A 6 -27.36 32.42 47.40
N GLN A 7 -26.13 31.90 47.58
CA GLN A 7 -25.01 32.39 48.42
C GLN A 7 -24.59 31.48 49.60
N ARG A 8 -23.35 30.94 49.53
CA ARG A 8 -22.26 31.24 50.50
C ARG A 8 -20.89 30.65 50.13
N THR A 9 -20.02 31.58 49.75
CA THR A 9 -18.57 31.78 49.95
C THR A 9 -17.79 30.86 50.92
N THR A 10 -16.74 30.22 50.37
CA THR A 10 -15.28 30.19 50.71
C THR A 10 -14.69 29.90 52.11
N MET A 11 -13.55 29.16 52.03
CA MET A 11 -12.31 29.15 52.84
C MET A 11 -12.18 28.05 53.90
N TYR A 12 -11.15 27.19 53.78
CA TYR A 12 -10.09 26.98 54.79
C TYR A 12 -8.99 25.98 54.31
N ASN A 13 -7.77 26.53 54.18
CA ASN A 13 -6.42 26.03 54.48
C ASN A 13 -5.84 24.69 53.97
N SER A 14 -4.78 24.90 53.17
CA SER A 14 -3.59 24.08 52.91
C SER A 14 -2.58 24.15 54.08
N LEU A 15 -2.03 23.00 54.51
CA LEU A 15 -0.59 22.77 54.83
C LEU A 15 -0.36 21.37 55.44
N PHE A 16 0.49 20.53 54.85
CA PHE A 16 1.32 19.46 55.47
C PHE A 16 2.30 18.99 54.36
N ILE A 17 3.53 19.50 54.27
CA ILE A 17 4.79 19.12 54.96
C ILE A 17 5.42 17.79 54.49
N THR A 18 6.50 17.96 53.70
CA THR A 18 7.79 17.23 53.56
C THR A 18 7.87 15.74 53.20
N GLN A 19 8.63 15.44 52.14
CA GLN A 19 9.79 14.52 52.22
C GLN A 19 10.79 14.76 51.07
N THR A 20 12.01 15.12 51.44
CA THR A 20 13.21 15.31 50.61
C THR A 20 13.87 13.95 50.34
N ALA A 21 14.31 13.69 49.10
CA ALA A 21 15.26 12.60 48.80
C ALA A 21 16.44 13.15 47.99
N LEU A 22 17.57 13.30 48.68
CA LEU A 22 18.89 13.63 48.15
C LEU A 22 19.42 12.41 47.35
N HIS A 23 19.77 12.62 46.07
CA HIS A 23 20.59 11.68 45.30
C HIS A 23 22.05 12.18 45.30
N PRO A 24 23.05 11.31 45.56
CA PRO A 24 24.45 11.69 45.53
C PRO A 24 24.95 11.87 44.08
N VAL A 25 25.60 13.00 43.81
CA VAL A 25 26.31 13.29 42.56
C VAL A 25 27.67 12.61 42.63
N MET A 26 27.91 11.60 41.78
CA MET A 26 29.25 11.02 41.57
C MET A 26 29.92 11.76 40.42
N GLU A 27 31.06 12.39 40.74
CA GLU A 27 31.95 13.07 39.81
C GLU A 27 32.68 12.02 38.94
N GLU A 28 32.40 12.00 37.64
CA GLU A 28 32.95 11.01 36.70
C GLU A 28 34.43 11.32 36.38
N VAL A 29 35.34 10.47 36.85
CA VAL A 29 36.73 10.47 36.38
C VAL A 29 36.76 9.87 34.97
N GLU A 30 36.98 10.71 33.95
CA GLU A 30 37.02 10.29 32.55
C GLU A 30 38.09 9.23 32.31
N THR A 31 37.68 8.08 31.78
CA THR A 31 38.57 6.95 31.48
C THR A 31 39.46 7.27 30.26
N GLN A 32 40.66 6.67 30.18
CA GLN A 32 41.56 6.87 29.04
C GLN A 32 40.93 6.51 27.69
N GLU A 33 40.01 5.54 27.67
CA GLU A 33 39.21 5.14 26.50
C GLU A 33 38.23 6.25 26.07
N GLU A 34 37.67 6.97 27.02
CA GLU A 34 36.75 8.08 26.76
C GLU A 34 37.47 9.30 26.19
N LEU A 35 38.65 9.64 26.72
CA LEU A 35 39.50 10.69 26.17
C LEU A 35 39.96 10.37 24.74
N LEU A 36 40.30 9.11 24.46
CA LEU A 36 40.65 8.65 23.11
C LEU A 36 39.45 8.78 22.16
N THR A 37 38.26 8.37 22.60
CA THR A 37 37.02 8.49 21.82
C THR A 37 36.67 9.96 21.52
N LYS A 38 36.89 10.88 22.48
CA LYS A 38 36.69 12.32 22.26
C LYS A 38 37.67 12.87 21.24
N ARG A 39 38.93 12.44 21.28
CA ARG A 39 39.96 12.81 20.28
C ARG A 39 39.56 12.32 18.89
N HIS A 40 39.17 11.06 18.73
CA HIS A 40 38.73 10.50 17.44
C HIS A 40 37.52 11.23 16.87
N ARG A 41 36.57 11.65 17.72
CA ARG A 41 35.43 12.47 17.29
C ARG A 41 35.85 13.84 16.77
N LYS A 42 36.85 14.47 17.40
CA LYS A 42 37.39 15.76 16.95
C LYS A 42 38.11 15.60 15.61
N GLU A 43 38.98 14.61 15.48
CA GLU A 43 39.72 14.34 14.24
C GLU A 43 38.80 14.01 13.06
N LYS A 44 37.69 13.29 13.27
CA LYS A 44 36.69 13.06 12.22
C LYS A 44 35.98 14.35 11.77
N LYS A 45 35.69 15.25 12.69
CA LYS A 45 35.09 16.56 12.34
C LYS A 45 36.09 17.43 11.57
N ASP A 46 37.35 17.44 11.98
CA ASP A 46 38.41 18.21 11.31
C ASP A 46 38.67 17.67 9.91
N LEU A 47 38.66 16.33 9.72
CA LEU A 47 38.77 15.70 8.40
C LEU A 47 37.59 16.07 7.50
N GLN A 48 36.35 16.06 8.02
CA GLN A 48 35.18 16.48 7.24
C GLN A 48 35.26 17.95 6.79
N ALA A 49 35.75 18.84 7.67
CA ALA A 49 35.99 20.24 7.31
C ALA A 49 37.07 20.36 6.21
N LYS A 50 38.14 19.55 6.30
CA LYS A 50 39.19 19.52 5.28
C LYS A 50 38.68 19.00 3.93
N ILE A 51 37.89 17.92 3.92
CA ILE A 51 37.24 17.37 2.71
C ILE A 51 36.37 18.43 2.04
N GLN A 52 35.59 19.18 2.82
CA GLN A 52 34.75 20.25 2.27
C GLN A 52 35.57 21.39 1.65
N SER A 53 36.69 21.77 2.28
CA SER A 53 37.62 22.74 1.70
C SER A 53 38.25 22.26 0.39
N MET A 54 38.69 20.99 0.32
CA MET A 54 39.29 20.41 -0.88
C MET A 54 38.27 20.27 -2.02
N LYS A 55 37.00 19.95 -1.72
CA LYS A 55 35.89 19.94 -2.69
C LYS A 55 35.60 21.32 -3.26
N ASN A 56 35.74 22.38 -2.46
CA ASN A 56 35.52 23.75 -2.91
C ASN A 56 36.69 24.29 -3.75
N ALA A 57 37.91 23.78 -3.55
CA ALA A 57 39.11 24.21 -4.28
C ALA A 57 39.18 23.66 -5.72
N VAL A 58 38.42 22.60 -6.04
CA VAL A 58 38.41 21.99 -7.38
C VAL A 58 37.15 22.43 -8.16
N PRO A 59 37.29 23.15 -9.29
CA PRO A 59 36.16 23.57 -10.10
C PRO A 59 35.34 22.39 -10.63
N LYS A 60 34.00 22.55 -10.69
CA LYS A 60 33.07 21.48 -11.08
C LYS A 60 33.29 20.93 -12.50
N ASN A 61 33.93 21.70 -13.38
CA ASN A 61 34.12 21.36 -14.80
C ASN A 61 35.39 20.51 -15.08
N ASP A 62 36.32 20.39 -14.12
CA ASP A 62 37.56 19.61 -14.32
C ASP A 62 37.39 18.15 -13.86
N LYS A 63 36.97 17.30 -14.78
CA LYS A 63 36.67 15.88 -14.53
C LYS A 63 37.88 15.08 -14.04
N LYS A 64 39.10 15.40 -14.51
CA LYS A 64 40.32 14.68 -14.16
C LYS A 64 40.72 15.00 -12.71
N ARG A 65 40.72 16.28 -12.34
CA ARG A 65 41.03 16.70 -10.96
C ARG A 65 39.99 16.26 -9.95
N ARG A 66 38.69 16.20 -10.32
CA ARG A 66 37.66 15.65 -9.43
C ARG A 66 37.80 14.16 -9.15
N LYS A 67 38.25 13.38 -10.13
CA LYS A 67 38.53 11.95 -9.92
C LYS A 67 39.70 11.77 -8.94
N GLN A 68 40.79 12.49 -9.16
CA GLN A 68 41.95 12.49 -8.25
C GLN A 68 41.58 12.93 -6.83
N LEU A 69 40.77 13.99 -6.71
CA LEU A 69 40.27 14.45 -5.42
C LEU A 69 39.42 13.39 -4.70
N THR A 70 38.62 12.63 -5.45
CA THR A 70 37.76 11.59 -4.87
C THR A 70 38.60 10.42 -4.33
N GLU A 71 39.63 10.03 -5.07
CA GLU A 71 40.61 9.01 -4.63
C GLU A 71 41.41 9.50 -3.41
N GLU A 72 41.81 10.76 -3.38
CA GLU A 72 42.52 11.37 -2.24
C GLU A 72 41.64 11.47 -0.99
N ILE A 73 40.36 11.82 -1.13
CA ILE A 73 39.39 11.80 -0.02
C ILE A 73 39.22 10.38 0.53
N ALA A 74 39.04 9.38 -0.35
CA ALA A 74 38.89 8.00 0.07
C ALA A 74 40.13 7.49 0.81
N LYS A 75 41.32 7.86 0.35
CA LYS A 75 42.58 7.53 1.03
C LYS A 75 42.67 8.18 2.42
N LEU A 76 42.38 9.47 2.54
CA LEU A 76 42.43 10.18 3.82
C LEU A 76 41.42 9.64 4.84
N GLU A 77 40.22 9.24 4.39
CA GLU A 77 39.21 8.61 5.25
C GLU A 77 39.62 7.21 5.70
N ALA A 78 40.25 6.42 4.82
CA ALA A 78 40.76 5.10 5.14
C ALA A 78 41.94 5.18 6.12
N ASP A 79 42.92 6.05 5.87
CA ASP A 79 44.10 6.24 6.72
C ASP A 79 43.70 6.67 8.14
N LEU A 80 42.75 7.61 8.27
CA LEU A 80 42.26 8.06 9.58
C LEU A 80 41.50 6.94 10.32
N SER A 81 40.69 6.16 9.59
CA SER A 81 39.94 5.05 10.18
C SER A 81 40.86 3.92 10.66
N GLN A 82 41.89 3.60 9.86
CA GLN A 82 42.91 2.63 10.23
C GLN A 82 43.69 3.09 11.46
N LYS A 83 44.12 4.36 11.50
CA LYS A 83 44.81 4.93 12.66
C LYS A 83 43.95 4.84 13.93
N HIS A 84 42.66 5.17 13.85
CA HIS A 84 41.75 5.06 15.00
C HIS A 84 41.59 3.62 15.46
N GLU A 85 41.53 2.67 14.53
CA GLU A 85 41.46 1.24 14.86
C GLU A 85 42.74 0.72 15.52
N GLU A 86 43.92 1.15 15.05
CA GLU A 86 45.22 0.83 15.64
C GLU A 86 45.37 1.43 17.04
N GLU A 87 45.02 2.71 17.24
CA GLU A 87 45.04 3.36 18.56
C GLU A 87 44.08 2.66 19.55
N PHE A 88 42.90 2.23 19.09
CA PHE A 88 41.99 1.41 19.91
C PHE A 88 42.55 0.02 20.21
N ARG A 89 43.30 -0.57 19.27
CA ARG A 89 43.93 -1.89 19.43
C ARG A 89 45.09 -1.84 20.42
N GLU A 90 45.91 -0.79 20.40
CA GLU A 90 46.99 -0.55 21.37
C GLU A 90 46.46 -0.31 22.79
N LEU A 91 45.36 0.45 22.91
CA LEU A 91 44.70 0.68 24.21
C LEU A 91 44.10 -0.63 24.80
N LYS A 92 43.66 -1.55 23.94
CA LYS A 92 43.21 -2.90 24.34
C LYS A 92 44.37 -3.84 24.69
N ALA A 93 45.46 -3.82 23.93
CA ALA A 93 46.62 -4.67 24.20
C ALA A 93 47.31 -4.32 25.54
N THR A 94 47.30 -3.05 25.93
CA THR A 94 47.85 -2.58 27.21
C THR A 94 46.98 -2.94 28.42
N THR A 95 45.70 -3.27 28.21
CA THR A 95 44.78 -3.68 29.28
C THR A 95 44.73 -5.21 29.51
N ASP A 96 45.25 -6.02 28.58
CA ASP A 96 45.16 -7.50 28.59
C ASP A 96 46.24 -8.25 29.40
N THR A 97 47.17 -7.60 30.12
CA THR A 97 48.21 -8.32 30.93
C THR A 97 47.73 -8.72 32.35
N LYS A 98 46.46 -8.49 32.73
CA LYS A 98 45.93 -8.94 34.02
C LYS A 98 44.58 -9.67 33.86
N VAL A 99 44.69 -11.00 33.97
CA VAL A 99 43.69 -11.97 34.42
C VAL A 99 42.69 -12.48 33.36
N THR A 100 42.83 -13.77 33.09
CA THR A 100 42.02 -14.65 32.27
C THR A 100 40.60 -14.90 32.81
N HIS A 101 39.69 -15.16 31.84
CA HIS A 101 38.48 -15.99 31.91
C HIS A 101 37.10 -15.32 32.05
N TYR A 102 36.63 -14.59 31.03
CA TYR A 102 35.23 -14.63 30.56
C TYR A 102 35.19 -14.30 29.06
N VAL A 103 34.59 -15.19 28.25
CA VAL A 103 34.37 -14.95 26.81
C VAL A 103 33.40 -13.77 26.68
N GLN A 104 33.90 -12.57 26.37
CA GLN A 104 33.04 -11.41 26.09
C GLN A 104 32.74 -11.32 24.60
N MET A 105 31.49 -11.57 24.25
CA MET A 105 30.96 -11.39 22.89
C MET A 105 31.23 -9.97 22.36
N PRO A 106 31.44 -9.80 21.04
CA PRO A 106 31.67 -8.50 20.43
C PRO A 106 30.52 -7.54 20.80
N ARG A 107 30.84 -6.39 21.42
CA ARG A 107 29.85 -5.35 21.73
C ARG A 107 29.33 -4.76 20.41
N VAL A 108 28.21 -5.30 19.94
CA VAL A 108 27.44 -4.80 18.79
C VAL A 108 27.19 -3.31 18.99
N THR A 109 27.66 -2.49 18.05
CA THR A 109 27.55 -1.04 18.15
C THR A 109 26.08 -0.60 18.20
N LYS A 110 25.75 0.52 18.85
CA LYS A 110 24.36 1.06 18.86
C LYS A 110 23.80 1.26 17.45
N ALA A 111 24.67 1.53 16.46
CA ALA A 111 24.29 1.64 15.05
C ALA A 111 23.99 0.27 14.42
N GLN A 112 24.82 -0.74 14.69
CA GLN A 112 24.59 -2.10 14.23
C GLN A 112 23.30 -2.68 14.85
N LYS A 113 23.09 -2.50 16.16
CA LYS A 113 21.86 -2.90 16.85
C LYS A 113 20.59 -2.23 16.29
N ARG A 114 20.69 -0.99 15.78
CA ARG A 114 19.57 -0.30 15.09
C ARG A 114 19.31 -0.87 13.69
N ARG A 115 20.36 -1.18 12.93
CA ARG A 115 20.25 -1.82 11.61
C ARG A 115 19.70 -3.24 11.72
N ASP A 116 20.21 -4.03 12.66
CA ASP A 116 19.75 -5.39 12.92
C ASP A 116 18.30 -5.41 13.39
N LYS A 117 17.88 -4.43 14.23
CA LYS A 117 16.46 -4.27 14.61
C LYS A 117 15.57 -3.92 13.42
N LYS A 118 16.00 -3.02 12.52
CA LYS A 118 15.24 -2.67 11.31
C LYS A 118 15.15 -3.87 10.36
N ALA A 119 16.27 -4.55 10.12
CA ALA A 119 16.31 -5.75 9.27
C ALA A 119 15.47 -6.90 9.86
N ALA A 120 15.48 -7.07 11.19
CA ALA A 120 14.61 -8.04 11.86
C ALA A 120 13.13 -7.67 11.72
N GLN A 121 12.77 -6.38 11.86
CA GLN A 121 11.39 -5.92 11.66
C GLN A 121 10.92 -6.04 10.20
N GLU A 122 11.81 -5.77 9.24
CA GLU A 122 11.53 -5.91 7.81
C GLU A 122 11.37 -7.37 7.43
N LYS A 123 12.27 -8.25 7.92
CA LYS A 123 12.14 -9.70 7.75
C LYS A 123 10.91 -10.27 8.44
N GLU A 124 10.55 -9.78 9.64
CA GLU A 124 9.30 -10.17 10.32
C GLU A 124 8.09 -9.71 9.52
N ARG A 125 8.14 -8.51 8.93
CA ARG A 125 7.08 -8.00 8.04
C ARG A 125 6.97 -8.85 6.77
N GLU A 126 8.09 -9.19 6.15
CA GLU A 126 8.14 -10.07 4.97
C GLU A 126 7.64 -11.47 5.29
N ILE A 127 8.03 -12.06 6.43
CA ILE A 127 7.53 -13.36 6.89
C ILE A 127 6.02 -13.28 7.14
N ARG A 128 5.53 -12.22 7.79
CA ARG A 128 4.09 -12.04 8.03
C ARG A 128 3.31 -11.86 6.72
N ILE A 129 3.89 -11.18 5.73
CA ILE A 129 3.30 -11.06 4.39
C ILE A 129 3.30 -12.41 3.68
N ALA A 130 4.41 -13.14 3.70
CA ALA A 130 4.53 -14.46 3.08
C ALA A 130 3.60 -15.49 3.74
N GLU A 131 3.47 -15.48 5.07
CA GLU A 131 2.52 -16.31 5.81
C GLU A 131 1.07 -15.96 5.46
N ALA A 132 0.74 -14.66 5.35
CA ALA A 132 -0.57 -14.22 4.89
C ALA A 132 -0.82 -14.62 3.43
N GLU A 133 0.18 -14.56 2.55
CA GLU A 133 0.10 -15.03 1.16
C GLU A 133 -0.11 -16.55 1.10
N VAL A 134 0.58 -17.33 1.93
CA VAL A 134 0.41 -18.79 2.02
C VAL A 134 -0.97 -19.17 2.56
N GLN A 135 -1.49 -18.45 3.55
CA GLN A 135 -2.88 -18.61 3.98
C GLN A 135 -3.88 -18.21 2.89
N ASN A 136 -3.54 -17.20 2.08
CA ASN A 136 -4.35 -16.78 0.93
C ASN A 136 -4.28 -17.74 -0.27
N LEU A 137 -3.26 -18.61 -0.38
CA LEU A 137 -3.20 -19.66 -1.43
C LEU A 137 -4.34 -20.67 -1.31
N GLN A 138 -4.85 -20.92 -0.10
CA GLN A 138 -6.08 -21.70 0.11
C GLN A 138 -7.32 -20.81 0.25
N GLY A 139 -7.15 -19.49 0.13
CA GLY A 139 -8.23 -18.52 0.25
C GLY A 139 -9.26 -18.69 -0.86
N VAL A 140 -10.52 -18.38 -0.53
CA VAL A 140 -11.67 -18.41 -1.45
C VAL A 140 -11.39 -17.64 -2.75
N ARG A 141 -10.66 -16.52 -2.67
CA ARG A 141 -10.20 -15.74 -3.83
C ARG A 141 -9.30 -16.52 -4.78
N HIS A 142 -8.30 -17.23 -4.24
CA HIS A 142 -7.35 -17.97 -5.08
C HIS A 142 -8.06 -19.12 -5.78
N GLN A 143 -8.91 -19.85 -5.05
CA GLN A 143 -9.72 -20.93 -5.61
C GLN A 143 -10.68 -20.42 -6.70
N GLU A 144 -11.33 -19.28 -6.48
CA GLU A 144 -12.18 -18.60 -7.48
C GLU A 144 -11.37 -18.23 -8.73
N GLY A 145 -10.21 -17.61 -8.54
CA GLY A 145 -9.30 -17.24 -9.64
C GLY A 145 -8.82 -18.43 -10.46
N LEU A 146 -8.48 -19.56 -9.82
CA LEU A 146 -8.09 -20.79 -10.51
C LEU A 146 -9.22 -21.36 -11.36
N LYS A 147 -10.45 -21.40 -10.83
CA LYS A 147 -11.64 -21.87 -11.58
C LYS A 147 -11.92 -20.99 -12.78
N LEU A 148 -11.86 -19.66 -12.61
CA LEU A 148 -12.05 -18.70 -13.69
C LEU A 148 -10.97 -18.83 -14.77
N ALA A 149 -9.69 -18.95 -14.37
CA ALA A 149 -8.60 -19.16 -15.31
C ALA A 149 -8.80 -20.43 -16.14
N GLN A 150 -9.25 -21.53 -15.52
CA GLN A 150 -9.57 -22.77 -16.24
C GLN A 150 -10.71 -22.60 -17.24
N LYS A 151 -11.80 -21.90 -16.87
CA LYS A 151 -12.93 -21.62 -17.78
C LYS A 151 -12.52 -20.74 -18.95
N LEU A 152 -11.79 -19.66 -18.68
CA LEU A 152 -11.32 -18.72 -19.70
C LEU A 152 -10.30 -19.34 -20.66
N ALA A 153 -9.42 -20.20 -20.16
CA ALA A 153 -8.44 -20.90 -20.99
C ALA A 153 -9.10 -21.79 -22.07
N GLN A 154 -10.27 -22.39 -21.79
CA GLN A 154 -11.04 -23.15 -22.77
C GLN A 154 -11.52 -22.28 -23.95
N GLN A 155 -11.70 -20.98 -23.70
CA GLN A 155 -12.07 -19.97 -24.68
C GLN A 155 -10.87 -19.19 -25.25
N LYS A 156 -9.63 -19.57 -24.89
CA LYS A 156 -8.39 -18.84 -25.23
C LYS A 156 -8.38 -17.39 -24.72
N LEU A 157 -9.01 -17.17 -23.57
CA LEU A 157 -9.07 -15.88 -22.88
C LEU A 157 -8.33 -15.95 -21.53
N GLN A 158 -8.00 -14.78 -20.99
CA GLN A 158 -7.53 -14.61 -19.61
C GLN A 158 -8.13 -13.34 -19.00
N ILE A 159 -8.13 -13.27 -17.67
CA ILE A 159 -8.63 -12.10 -16.94
C ILE A 159 -7.71 -10.91 -17.23
N LYS A 160 -8.31 -9.78 -17.59
CA LYS A 160 -7.66 -8.48 -17.60
C LYS A 160 -8.18 -7.67 -16.42
N GLU A 161 -7.29 -7.43 -15.44
CA GLU A 161 -7.66 -6.74 -14.21
C GLU A 161 -8.11 -5.30 -14.49
N ILE A 162 -9.26 -4.95 -13.93
CA ILE A 162 -9.83 -3.61 -13.93
C ILE A 162 -9.70 -3.01 -12.54
N SER A 163 -9.47 -1.70 -12.46
CA SER A 163 -9.38 -0.97 -11.19
C SER A 163 -10.58 -1.25 -10.27
N SER A 164 -10.30 -1.57 -9.01
CA SER A 164 -11.30 -1.90 -7.97
C SER A 164 -12.04 -0.66 -7.43
N ASP A 165 -12.60 0.15 -8.31
CA ASP A 165 -13.47 1.28 -7.97
C ASP A 165 -14.95 0.92 -8.20
N GLY A 166 -15.88 1.79 -7.77
CA GLY A 166 -17.32 1.60 -7.99
C GLY A 166 -17.74 1.70 -9.46
N HIS A 167 -16.81 1.84 -10.40
CA HIS A 167 -17.07 1.88 -11.84
C HIS A 167 -16.59 0.62 -12.56
N CYS A 168 -16.10 -0.40 -11.84
CA CYS A 168 -15.49 -1.61 -12.40
C CYS A 168 -16.29 -2.26 -13.55
N MET A 169 -17.61 -2.42 -13.39
CA MET A 169 -18.49 -2.99 -14.44
C MET A 169 -18.45 -2.16 -15.73
N TYR A 170 -18.63 -0.84 -15.63
CA TYR A 170 -18.61 0.07 -16.78
C TYR A 170 -17.23 0.15 -17.43
N ARG A 171 -16.16 0.13 -16.62
CA ARG A 171 -14.78 0.10 -17.13
C ARG A 171 -14.46 -1.19 -17.87
N ALA A 172 -14.95 -2.33 -17.37
CA ALA A 172 -14.76 -3.61 -18.06
C ALA A 172 -15.47 -3.62 -19.42
N ILE A 173 -16.67 -3.01 -19.50
CA ILE A 173 -17.40 -2.86 -20.78
C ILE A 173 -16.70 -1.88 -21.72
N GLU A 174 -16.28 -0.72 -21.23
CA GLU A 174 -15.49 0.26 -21.99
C GLU A 174 -14.24 -0.39 -22.59
N ASP A 175 -13.56 -1.24 -21.82
CA ASP A 175 -12.36 -1.96 -22.25
C ASP A 175 -12.63 -3.01 -23.35
N GLN A 176 -13.80 -3.67 -23.32
CA GLN A 176 -14.23 -4.62 -24.35
C GLN A 176 -14.73 -3.93 -25.64
N LEU A 177 -14.99 -2.62 -25.61
CA LEU A 177 -15.58 -1.87 -26.73
C LEU A 177 -14.66 -0.74 -27.23
N PRO A 178 -13.41 -1.02 -27.64
CA PRO A 178 -12.46 0.00 -28.06
C PRO A 178 -12.94 0.79 -29.30
N GLU A 179 -13.83 0.21 -30.12
CA GLU A 179 -14.32 0.83 -31.35
C GLU A 179 -15.45 1.85 -31.12
N LEU A 180 -16.19 1.78 -30.00
CA LEU A 180 -17.38 2.62 -29.78
C LEU A 180 -17.06 4.00 -29.15
N ILE A 181 -15.83 4.25 -28.70
CA ILE A 181 -15.39 5.49 -28.02
C ILE A 181 -16.43 5.99 -27.00
N MET A 182 -17.03 5.08 -26.23
CA MET A 182 -17.97 5.44 -25.17
C MET A 182 -17.24 5.48 -23.84
N SER A 183 -17.22 6.66 -23.21
CA SER A 183 -16.63 6.79 -21.87
C SER A 183 -17.51 6.11 -20.81
N VAL A 184 -16.93 5.71 -19.67
CA VAL A 184 -17.69 5.28 -18.47
C VAL A 184 -18.85 6.22 -18.13
N LYS A 185 -18.64 7.54 -18.25
CA LYS A 185 -19.69 8.54 -17.97
C LYS A 185 -20.84 8.43 -18.96
N GLU A 186 -20.54 8.25 -20.24
CA GLU A 186 -21.54 8.08 -21.28
C GLU A 186 -22.32 6.77 -21.09
N LEU A 187 -21.62 5.67 -20.79
CA LEU A 187 -22.27 4.38 -20.49
C LEU A 187 -23.24 4.51 -19.33
N ARG A 188 -22.85 5.17 -18.23
CA ARG A 188 -23.73 5.43 -17.08
C ARG A 188 -24.95 6.26 -17.43
N SER A 189 -24.76 7.35 -18.17
CA SER A 189 -25.85 8.24 -18.58
C SER A 189 -26.86 7.51 -19.46
N ARG A 190 -26.41 6.77 -20.48
CA ARG A 190 -27.30 6.00 -21.34
C ARG A 190 -27.99 4.85 -20.62
N THR A 191 -27.31 4.21 -19.68
CA THR A 191 -27.91 3.16 -18.85
C THR A 191 -29.09 3.73 -18.06
N ALA A 192 -28.87 4.83 -17.34
CA ALA A 192 -29.92 5.48 -16.57
C ALA A 192 -31.05 6.02 -17.45
N GLU A 193 -30.75 6.65 -18.58
CA GLU A 193 -31.74 7.12 -19.55
C GLU A 193 -32.62 5.98 -20.09
N HIS A 194 -32.00 4.85 -20.42
CA HIS A 194 -32.73 3.67 -20.88
C HIS A 194 -33.64 3.12 -19.78
N MET A 195 -33.14 3.00 -18.55
CA MET A 195 -33.94 2.55 -17.41
C MET A 195 -35.14 3.47 -17.14
N ARG A 196 -34.94 4.79 -17.17
CA ARG A 196 -36.03 5.78 -17.01
C ARG A 196 -37.09 5.67 -18.10
N SER A 197 -36.68 5.49 -19.35
CA SER A 197 -37.61 5.41 -20.49
C SER A 197 -38.39 4.10 -20.56
N HIS A 198 -37.94 3.07 -19.83
CA HIS A 198 -38.54 1.73 -19.80
C HIS A 198 -38.80 1.27 -18.36
N ALA A 199 -39.29 2.18 -17.51
CA ALA A 199 -39.42 1.94 -16.08
C ALA A 199 -40.16 0.63 -15.72
N ASP A 200 -41.19 0.28 -16.49
CA ASP A 200 -42.00 -0.93 -16.27
C ASP A 200 -41.19 -2.24 -16.39
N ASP A 201 -40.06 -2.23 -17.12
CA ASP A 201 -39.19 -3.40 -17.28
C ASP A 201 -38.19 -3.56 -16.12
N PHE A 202 -37.96 -2.50 -15.33
CA PHE A 202 -36.94 -2.48 -14.27
C PHE A 202 -37.54 -2.37 -12.87
N LEU A 203 -38.57 -1.55 -12.69
CA LEU A 203 -39.21 -1.26 -11.42
C LEU A 203 -39.65 -2.51 -10.64
N PRO A 204 -40.24 -3.56 -11.28
CA PRO A 204 -40.66 -4.78 -10.56
C PRO A 204 -39.52 -5.56 -9.90
N PHE A 205 -38.27 -5.31 -10.30
CA PHE A 205 -37.09 -6.01 -9.79
C PHE A 205 -36.32 -5.19 -8.73
N LEU A 206 -36.80 -4.00 -8.39
CA LEU A 206 -36.18 -3.12 -7.40
C LEU A 206 -37.02 -3.09 -6.13
N THR A 207 -36.44 -3.55 -5.02
CA THR A 207 -37.09 -3.63 -3.71
C THR A 207 -36.29 -2.94 -2.63
N ASN A 208 -36.96 -2.24 -1.72
CA ASN A 208 -36.33 -1.57 -0.58
C ASN A 208 -35.76 -2.62 0.38
N PRO A 209 -34.45 -2.61 0.69
CA PRO A 209 -33.84 -3.61 1.56
C PRO A 209 -34.41 -3.63 2.98
N SER A 210 -34.99 -2.53 3.45
CA SER A 210 -35.51 -2.40 4.81
C SER A 210 -36.97 -2.83 4.92
N THR A 211 -37.80 -2.51 3.92
CA THR A 211 -39.24 -2.81 3.97
C THR A 211 -39.62 -4.04 3.15
N GLY A 212 -38.82 -4.41 2.16
CA GLY A 212 -39.11 -5.48 1.20
C GLY A 212 -40.13 -5.07 0.12
N ASP A 213 -40.65 -3.85 0.18
CA ASP A 213 -41.61 -3.35 -0.81
C ASP A 213 -40.90 -2.97 -2.12
N MET A 214 -41.65 -2.99 -3.22
CA MET A 214 -41.15 -2.46 -4.49
C MET A 214 -40.83 -0.97 -4.36
N TYR A 215 -39.86 -0.51 -5.14
CA TYR A 215 -39.54 0.91 -5.21
C TYR A 215 -40.76 1.72 -5.67
N THR A 216 -40.96 2.86 -5.03
CA THR A 216 -41.80 3.92 -5.53
C THR A 216 -41.18 4.57 -6.76
N THR A 217 -41.97 5.32 -7.54
CA THR A 217 -41.46 6.09 -8.68
C THR A 217 -40.34 7.05 -8.28
N ASP A 218 -40.45 7.69 -7.11
CA ASP A 218 -39.43 8.61 -6.59
C ASP A 218 -38.13 7.87 -6.19
N GLU A 219 -38.24 6.68 -5.58
CA GLU A 219 -37.08 5.84 -5.26
C GLU A 219 -36.38 5.31 -6.52
N PHE A 220 -37.16 4.96 -7.55
CA PHE A 220 -36.64 4.55 -8.85
C PHE A 220 -35.91 5.69 -9.57
N GLU A 221 -36.49 6.89 -9.55
CA GLU A 221 -35.86 8.09 -10.10
C GLU A 221 -34.53 8.41 -9.39
N LYS A 222 -34.50 8.25 -8.07
CA LYS A 222 -33.26 8.35 -7.29
C LYS A 222 -32.25 7.26 -7.68
N TYR A 223 -32.69 6.01 -7.83
CA TYR A 223 -31.84 4.91 -8.27
C TYR A 223 -31.18 5.19 -9.62
N CYS A 224 -31.96 5.61 -10.63
CA CYS A 224 -31.44 5.99 -11.94
C CYS A 224 -30.45 7.16 -11.84
N SER A 225 -30.72 8.14 -10.98
CA SER A 225 -29.80 9.27 -10.74
C SER A 225 -28.49 8.82 -10.07
N ASP A 226 -28.56 7.86 -9.14
CA ASP A 226 -27.37 7.29 -8.49
C ASP A 226 -26.54 6.49 -9.51
N VAL A 227 -27.17 5.71 -10.39
CA VAL A 227 -26.53 5.00 -11.50
C VAL A 227 -25.81 5.98 -12.44
N GLU A 228 -26.42 7.12 -12.74
CA GLU A 228 -25.88 8.12 -13.67
C GLU A 228 -24.72 8.94 -13.08
N TYR A 229 -24.90 9.48 -11.87
CA TYR A 229 -24.04 10.54 -11.33
C TYR A 229 -23.03 10.07 -10.29
N THR A 230 -23.12 8.83 -9.81
CA THR A 230 -22.26 8.32 -8.73
C THR A 230 -21.46 7.09 -9.14
N ALA A 231 -20.69 6.55 -8.20
CA ALA A 231 -20.01 5.27 -8.32
C ALA A 231 -20.86 4.11 -7.76
N ALA A 232 -22.19 4.22 -7.83
CA ALA A 232 -23.10 3.13 -7.49
C ALA A 232 -22.73 1.87 -8.29
N TRP A 233 -22.64 0.75 -7.59
CA TRP A 233 -22.27 -0.53 -8.18
C TRP A 233 -23.36 -0.97 -9.16
N GLY A 234 -22.94 -1.39 -10.35
CA GLY A 234 -23.85 -1.95 -11.34
C GLY A 234 -23.97 -3.46 -11.17
N GLY A 235 -25.13 -3.99 -11.57
CA GLY A 235 -25.43 -5.41 -11.57
C GLY A 235 -26.26 -5.81 -12.78
N GLN A 236 -27.09 -6.84 -12.59
CA GLN A 236 -27.84 -7.45 -13.70
C GLN A 236 -28.79 -6.49 -14.40
N LEU A 237 -29.44 -5.57 -13.68
CA LEU A 237 -30.37 -4.60 -14.28
C LEU A 237 -29.64 -3.62 -15.20
N GLU A 238 -28.50 -3.09 -14.75
CA GLU A 238 -27.68 -2.19 -15.56
C GLU A 238 -27.09 -2.93 -16.77
N LEU A 239 -26.64 -4.18 -16.60
CA LEU A 239 -26.20 -5.01 -17.74
C LEU A 239 -27.34 -5.23 -18.74
N ARG A 240 -28.57 -5.50 -18.28
CA ARG A 240 -29.74 -5.63 -19.15
C ARG A 240 -29.99 -4.34 -19.92
N ALA A 241 -30.00 -3.19 -19.26
CA ALA A 241 -30.13 -1.90 -19.92
C ALA A 241 -28.99 -1.65 -20.94
N LEU A 242 -27.75 -2.00 -20.59
CA LEU A 242 -26.61 -1.85 -21.48
C LEU A 242 -26.70 -2.70 -22.75
N THR A 243 -27.26 -3.92 -22.68
CA THR A 243 -27.51 -4.69 -23.91
C THR A 243 -28.43 -3.96 -24.88
N GLN A 244 -29.45 -3.25 -24.36
CA GLN A 244 -30.37 -2.47 -25.17
C GLN A 244 -29.73 -1.19 -25.73
N VAL A 245 -28.86 -0.54 -24.94
CA VAL A 245 -28.12 0.66 -25.38
C VAL A 245 -27.10 0.31 -26.48
N LEU A 246 -26.35 -0.77 -26.29
CA LEU A 246 -25.23 -1.15 -27.13
C LEU A 246 -25.65 -2.00 -28.34
N HIS A 247 -26.84 -2.63 -28.28
CA HIS A 247 -27.32 -3.61 -29.24
C HIS A 247 -26.34 -4.79 -29.41
N LEU A 248 -25.73 -5.20 -28.30
CA LEU A 248 -24.78 -6.30 -28.22
C LEU A 248 -25.14 -7.23 -27.05
N PRO A 249 -24.94 -8.55 -27.21
CA PRO A 249 -25.05 -9.47 -26.10
C PRO A 249 -23.92 -9.24 -25.09
N ILE A 250 -24.19 -9.54 -23.82
CA ILE A 250 -23.20 -9.54 -22.73
C ILE A 250 -23.14 -10.93 -22.12
N GLU A 251 -21.94 -11.47 -21.95
CA GLU A 251 -21.69 -12.71 -21.23
C GLU A 251 -20.89 -12.46 -19.96
N VAL A 252 -21.38 -12.97 -18.81
CA VAL A 252 -20.71 -12.85 -17.51
C VAL A 252 -20.25 -14.22 -17.04
N ILE A 253 -18.93 -14.39 -16.98
CA ILE A 253 -18.28 -15.63 -16.54
C ILE A 253 -18.01 -15.54 -15.04
N GLN A 254 -18.48 -16.54 -14.29
CA GLN A 254 -18.34 -16.67 -12.84
C GLN A 254 -17.69 -18.02 -12.48
N ALA A 255 -17.09 -18.15 -11.30
CA ALA A 255 -16.40 -19.39 -10.92
C ALA A 255 -17.35 -20.56 -10.67
N ASP A 256 -18.35 -20.37 -9.80
CA ASP A 256 -19.19 -21.46 -9.29
C ASP A 256 -20.51 -21.65 -10.04
N SER A 257 -20.86 -20.70 -10.91
CA SER A 257 -22.10 -20.70 -11.70
C SER A 257 -21.85 -20.86 -13.20
N PRO A 258 -22.86 -21.30 -13.98
CA PRO A 258 -22.83 -21.19 -15.44
C PRO A 258 -22.65 -19.74 -15.90
N THR A 259 -22.12 -19.56 -17.11
CA THR A 259 -22.02 -18.24 -17.74
C THR A 259 -23.41 -17.65 -17.90
N ILE A 260 -23.61 -16.43 -17.41
CA ILE A 260 -24.86 -15.69 -17.55
C ILE A 260 -24.82 -14.98 -18.90
N LYS A 261 -25.84 -15.21 -19.74
CA LYS A 261 -26.00 -14.52 -21.03
C LYS A 261 -27.15 -13.54 -20.94
N ILE A 262 -26.92 -12.32 -21.44
CA ILE A 262 -27.90 -11.24 -21.42
C ILE A 262 -27.92 -10.64 -22.82
N GLY A 263 -29.11 -10.31 -23.34
CA GLY A 263 -29.21 -9.71 -24.67
C GLY A 263 -29.09 -10.72 -25.81
N GLU A 264 -29.50 -11.98 -25.60
CA GLU A 264 -29.43 -13.05 -26.61
C GLU A 264 -30.29 -12.75 -27.86
N GLU A 265 -31.14 -11.72 -27.82
CA GLU A 265 -31.85 -11.18 -28.98
C GLU A 265 -30.95 -10.46 -30.00
N TYR A 266 -29.68 -10.19 -29.68
CA TYR A 266 -28.74 -9.51 -30.57
C TYR A 266 -27.70 -10.49 -31.15
N ASP A 267 -27.46 -10.40 -32.46
CA ASP A 267 -26.54 -11.29 -33.20
C ASP A 267 -25.07 -10.82 -33.20
N GLY A 268 -24.71 -9.87 -32.34
CA GLY A 268 -23.35 -9.30 -32.26
C GLY A 268 -22.35 -10.20 -31.51
N GLU A 269 -21.05 -9.92 -31.68
CA GLU A 269 -20.01 -10.52 -30.83
C GLU A 269 -20.24 -10.08 -29.37
N PRO A 270 -20.31 -11.03 -28.42
CA PRO A 270 -20.67 -10.72 -27.04
C PRO A 270 -19.55 -9.97 -26.30
N VAL A 271 -19.94 -8.96 -25.54
CA VAL A 271 -19.08 -8.33 -24.54
C VAL A 271 -18.88 -9.31 -23.39
N THR A 272 -17.65 -9.80 -23.21
CA THR A 272 -17.33 -10.82 -22.21
C THR A 272 -16.77 -10.18 -20.96
N LEU A 273 -17.42 -10.44 -19.82
CA LEU A 273 -17.04 -9.94 -18.50
C LEU A 273 -16.73 -11.10 -17.57
N VAL A 274 -15.84 -10.86 -16.61
CA VAL A 274 -15.55 -11.81 -15.53
C VAL A 274 -16.04 -11.20 -14.23
N TYR A 275 -16.88 -11.94 -13.51
CA TYR A 275 -17.38 -11.52 -12.21
C TYR A 275 -16.81 -12.43 -11.11
N MET A 276 -16.26 -11.77 -10.09
CA MET A 276 -15.59 -12.40 -8.95
C MET A 276 -16.29 -11.96 -7.67
N HIS A 277 -16.74 -12.91 -6.85
CA HIS A 277 -17.36 -12.64 -5.55
C HIS A 277 -16.34 -12.32 -4.45
N HIS A 278 -15.08 -12.72 -4.62
CA HIS A 278 -14.04 -12.61 -3.59
C HIS A 278 -12.79 -11.89 -4.10
N ALA A 279 -12.91 -11.03 -5.11
CA ALA A 279 -11.77 -10.41 -5.78
C ALA A 279 -10.96 -9.50 -4.85
N TYR A 280 -11.63 -8.75 -3.98
CA TYR A 280 -11.02 -7.78 -3.05
C TYR A 280 -11.68 -7.83 -1.67
N GLY A 281 -11.21 -7.00 -0.73
CA GLY A 281 -11.76 -6.95 0.62
C GLY A 281 -13.25 -6.59 0.71
N LEU A 282 -13.83 -6.02 -0.36
CA LEU A 282 -15.26 -5.71 -0.51
C LEU A 282 -16.05 -6.81 -1.25
N GLY A 283 -15.38 -7.91 -1.63
CA GLY A 283 -15.99 -9.07 -2.28
C GLY A 283 -16.10 -8.91 -3.79
N GLU A 284 -17.18 -8.27 -4.24
CA GLU A 284 -17.67 -8.34 -5.61
C GLU A 284 -16.95 -7.39 -6.57
N HIS A 285 -16.59 -7.88 -7.76
CA HIS A 285 -15.87 -7.08 -8.75
C HIS A 285 -16.01 -7.64 -10.17
N TYR A 286 -16.08 -6.73 -11.14
CA TYR A 286 -16.05 -7.05 -12.57
C TYR A 286 -14.67 -6.77 -13.17
N ASN A 287 -14.18 -7.72 -13.96
CA ASN A 287 -12.99 -7.60 -14.78
C ASN A 287 -13.32 -7.79 -16.27
N SER A 288 -12.42 -7.28 -17.11
CA SER A 288 -12.43 -7.49 -18.55
C SER A 288 -11.73 -8.81 -18.89
N VAL A 289 -11.77 -9.22 -20.15
CA VAL A 289 -10.98 -10.34 -20.68
C VAL A 289 -10.03 -9.87 -21.77
N GLU A 290 -8.90 -10.54 -21.90
CA GLU A 290 -8.01 -10.39 -23.05
C GLU A 290 -7.65 -11.75 -23.63
N ARG A 291 -7.13 -11.76 -24.86
CA ARG A 291 -6.62 -13.00 -25.46
C ARG A 291 -5.53 -13.60 -24.58
N LEU A 292 -5.59 -14.92 -24.37
CA LEU A 292 -4.57 -15.65 -23.65
C LEU A 292 -3.22 -15.44 -24.35
N LYS A 293 -2.26 -14.86 -23.63
CA LYS A 293 -0.90 -14.64 -24.15
C LYS A 293 -0.17 -15.99 -24.17
N ASP A 294 0.44 -16.33 -25.30
CA ASP A 294 1.26 -17.53 -25.37
C ASP A 294 2.46 -17.40 -24.40
N PRO A 295 2.74 -18.43 -23.59
CA PRO A 295 3.85 -18.40 -22.62
C PRO A 295 5.24 -18.27 -23.27
N ALA A 296 5.34 -18.33 -24.60
CA ALA A 296 6.57 -18.13 -25.35
C ALA A 296 6.94 -16.64 -25.57
N ASN A 297 6.04 -15.70 -25.26
CA ASN A 297 6.25 -14.26 -25.51
C ASN A 297 6.46 -13.42 -24.23
N THR A 298 6.61 -14.04 -23.06
CA THR A 298 6.75 -13.36 -21.76
C THR A 298 8.18 -13.04 -21.34
N GLU A 299 9.17 -13.13 -22.23
CA GLU A 299 10.57 -12.76 -21.93
C GLU A 299 10.95 -11.32 -22.33
N ASP A 300 10.04 -10.51 -22.86
CA ASP A 300 10.39 -9.13 -23.25
C ASP A 300 9.25 -8.14 -22.95
N SER A 301 9.12 -7.74 -21.67
CA SER A 301 8.44 -6.51 -21.22
C SER A 301 8.84 -6.16 -19.79
#